data_AF-A0A938H0F8-F1
#
_entry.id   AF-A0A938H0F8-F1
#
_cell.length_a   1.000
_cell.length_b   1.000
_cell.length_c   1.000
_cell.angle_alpha   90.00
_cell.angle_beta   90.00
_cell.angle_gamma   90.00
#
_symmetry.space_group_name_H-M   'P 1'
#
loop_
_entity.id
_entity.type
_entity.pdbx_description
1 polymer ?
#
loop_
_entity_poly.entity_id
_entity_poly.type
_entity_poly.pdbx_seq_one_letter_code
_entity_poly.pdbx_strand_id
1 'polypeptide(L)'
;RGRLMEAQPAGAMLAVSLPEAEVRPLLGPELAVAAINAPQQTVVSGPAAGVAKLAEACTTRGVAAVRLPTSHAYHSPMMEPAACEFAVEFRGVSPRPPQWRWVSNVTGTWIADEQARDPAYWARQLCETVRFADGVGTLLADPAAVFLEVGPGRTLTTLAAQQPGWTPQTQAVTSLRHPREARGDDATLLHAAGRLWSGGVKLDWEKFFEEAARRRVPLPAYPFEGERHWIESAVPVAAAAVSGKKPDLADWFYVSSWRRAPAPAAAAAGSDGAWLVLADRGGLAAKVVARLEARGATVHLTAVGEDGAARFAQLAREGRPPRRLVSLRDVAPADAPRPDGAGFSGLLALAKALGGAALPPDCRLTVVANGLHAFAGEQVLQPDQALLHGPARVLPKEVPGLATRVVDVVWPPADSGALADALIAEAGGGDEAFVALRGRDRWAQSVEAVRLDSLQPRRVRERGVYLVTGGLGGIGLVLAEDLARRVQARLVLVGRSAPGPETVQRLDALRAAGAEVMVAAADVTDAAAMRQVLATARERFGAIHGVIHAAGLPGGGVMALRTDKESAA
;
A
#
# COMPACT_ATOMS: atom_id res chain seq x y z
N ARG A 1 -1.65 -29.40 24.43
CA ARG A 1 -1.09 -28.04 24.27
C ARG A 1 -2.16 -26.96 24.23
N GLY A 2 -2.99 -26.86 23.17
CA GLY A 2 -4.00 -25.79 23.02
C GLY A 2 -4.90 -25.60 24.25
N ARG A 3 -5.53 -26.69 24.73
CA ARG A 3 -6.35 -26.68 25.96
C ARG A 3 -5.64 -26.11 27.19
N LEU A 4 -4.34 -26.40 27.36
CA LEU A 4 -3.55 -25.91 28.51
C LEU A 4 -3.26 -24.42 28.41
N MET A 5 -2.99 -23.94 27.18
CA MET A 5 -2.76 -22.52 26.91
C MET A 5 -4.05 -21.71 27.06
N GLU A 6 -5.20 -22.27 26.67
CA GLU A 6 -6.52 -21.65 26.80
C GLU A 6 -7.02 -21.57 28.25
N ALA A 7 -6.54 -22.47 29.13
CA ALA A 7 -6.86 -22.45 30.56
C ALA A 7 -6.07 -21.38 31.35
N GLN A 8 -5.13 -20.67 30.72
CA GLN A 8 -4.32 -19.66 31.39
C GLN A 8 -5.11 -18.35 31.61
N PRO A 9 -4.68 -17.48 32.53
CA PRO A 9 -5.29 -16.16 32.69
C PRO A 9 -5.22 -15.35 31.39
N ALA A 10 -6.25 -14.54 31.16
CA ALA A 10 -6.31 -13.62 30.02
C ALA A 10 -5.14 -12.63 30.05
N GLY A 11 -4.66 -12.26 28.87
CA GLY A 11 -3.54 -11.35 28.69
C GLY A 11 -3.69 -10.54 27.41
N ALA A 12 -2.64 -9.86 27.00
CA ALA A 12 -2.63 -9.11 25.75
C ALA A 12 -1.29 -9.25 25.03
N MET A 13 -1.33 -8.96 23.73
CA MET A 13 -0.15 -8.87 22.89
C MET A 13 -0.18 -7.59 22.05
N LEU A 14 0.99 -7.00 21.83
CA LEU A 14 1.18 -5.74 21.12
C LEU A 14 2.30 -5.88 20.10
N ALA A 15 2.00 -5.65 18.83
CA ALA A 15 3.01 -5.49 17.80
C ALA A 15 3.55 -4.06 17.85
N VAL A 16 4.87 -3.91 18.00
CA VAL A 16 5.58 -2.64 18.10
C VAL A 16 6.53 -2.54 16.90
N SER A 17 6.48 -1.41 16.20
CA SER A 17 7.31 -1.14 15.02
C SER A 17 8.70 -0.65 15.43
N LEU A 18 9.44 -1.47 16.18
CA LEU A 18 10.81 -1.21 16.63
C LEU A 18 11.62 -2.52 16.66
N PRO A 19 12.97 -2.42 16.60
CA PRO A 19 13.87 -3.55 16.82
C PRO A 19 13.80 -4.08 18.26
N GLU A 20 14.11 -5.36 18.45
CA GLU A 20 14.17 -6.00 19.77
C GLU A 20 15.03 -5.20 20.77
N ALA A 21 16.20 -4.73 20.32
CA ALA A 21 17.15 -3.97 21.13
C ALA A 21 16.58 -2.65 21.67
N GLU A 22 15.64 -2.04 20.96
CA GLU A 22 14.98 -0.79 21.37
C GLU A 22 13.71 -1.04 22.18
N VAL A 23 13.06 -2.19 22.00
CA VAL A 23 11.88 -2.58 22.77
C VAL A 23 12.26 -3.07 24.17
N ARG A 24 13.32 -3.87 24.30
CA ARG A 24 13.74 -4.46 25.59
C ARG A 24 13.89 -3.43 26.73
N PRO A 25 14.51 -2.25 26.54
CA PRO A 25 14.62 -1.24 27.59
C PRO A 25 13.29 -0.61 28.02
N LEU A 26 12.22 -0.78 27.23
CA LEU A 26 10.90 -0.23 27.52
C LEU A 26 10.02 -1.21 28.31
N LEU A 27 10.47 -2.45 28.50
CA LEU A 27 9.68 -3.49 29.14
C LEU A 27 9.82 -3.40 30.66
N GLY A 28 8.69 -3.39 31.36
CA GLY A 28 8.64 -3.67 32.78
C GLY A 28 8.79 -5.18 33.06
N PRO A 29 8.94 -5.58 34.35
CA PRO A 29 9.18 -6.97 34.72
C PRO A 29 8.02 -7.93 34.35
N GLU A 30 6.82 -7.38 34.14
CA GLU A 30 5.62 -8.15 33.80
C GLU A 30 5.43 -8.38 32.29
N LEU A 31 6.27 -7.77 31.44
CA LEU A 31 6.17 -7.88 29.98
C LEU A 31 7.33 -8.69 29.42
N ALA A 32 7.06 -9.50 28.41
CA ALA A 32 8.05 -10.30 27.69
C ALA A 32 8.01 -10.00 26.19
N VAL A 33 9.15 -10.17 25.53
CA VAL A 33 9.20 -10.21 24.06
C VAL A 33 8.63 -11.55 23.61
N ALA A 34 7.46 -11.52 22.98
CA ALA A 34 6.74 -12.69 22.51
C ALA A 34 7.29 -13.22 21.18
N ALA A 35 7.58 -12.31 20.24
CA ALA A 35 8.05 -12.67 18.92
C ALA A 35 8.91 -11.55 18.30
N ILE A 36 9.85 -11.94 17.46
CA ILE A 36 10.63 -11.04 16.61
C ILE A 36 10.34 -11.47 15.18
N ASN A 37 9.42 -10.78 14.50
CA ASN A 37 9.00 -11.21 13.17
C ASN A 37 9.76 -10.51 12.03
N ALA A 38 10.36 -9.35 12.29
CA ALA A 38 11.22 -8.65 11.33
C ALA A 38 12.20 -7.72 12.05
N PRO A 39 13.25 -7.20 11.38
CA PRO A 39 14.23 -6.31 12.02
C PRO A 39 13.62 -5.08 12.71
N GLN A 40 12.47 -4.62 12.21
CA GLN A 40 11.72 -3.46 12.71
C GLN A 40 10.35 -3.85 13.28
N GLN A 41 10.13 -5.13 13.61
CA GLN A 41 8.85 -5.64 14.08
C GLN A 41 9.04 -6.62 15.24
N THR A 42 8.64 -6.16 16.43
CA THR A 42 8.71 -6.93 17.68
C THR A 42 7.32 -7.03 18.29
N VAL A 43 6.96 -8.20 18.81
CA VAL A 43 5.71 -8.42 19.54
C VAL A 43 6.02 -8.58 21.01
N VAL A 44 5.27 -7.86 21.85
CA VAL A 44 5.35 -7.91 23.31
C VAL A 44 4.08 -8.55 23.85
N SER A 45 4.19 -9.34 24.91
CA SER A 45 3.05 -9.95 25.59
C SER A 45 3.17 -9.85 27.10
N GLY A 46 2.02 -9.87 27.78
CA GLY A 46 1.93 -9.87 29.24
C GLY A 46 0.54 -9.45 29.72
N PRO A 47 0.40 -9.02 30.98
CA PRO A 47 -0.86 -8.55 31.53
C PRO A 47 -1.42 -7.37 30.71
N ALA A 48 -2.76 -7.35 30.53
CA ALA A 48 -3.42 -6.36 29.68
C ALA A 48 -3.10 -4.91 30.08
N ALA A 49 -2.98 -4.63 31.38
CA ALA A 49 -2.63 -3.31 31.90
C ALA A 49 -1.19 -2.89 31.54
N GLY A 50 -0.22 -3.82 31.61
CA GLY A 50 1.15 -3.55 31.22
C GLY A 50 1.28 -3.27 29.72
N VAL A 51 0.57 -4.07 28.91
CA VAL A 51 0.54 -3.88 27.45
C VAL A 51 -0.10 -2.54 27.06
N ALA A 52 -1.17 -2.12 27.74
CA ALA A 52 -1.81 -0.83 27.51
C ALA A 52 -0.85 0.34 27.82
N LYS A 53 -0.14 0.29 28.96
CA LYS A 53 0.87 1.30 29.32
C LYS A 53 1.99 1.39 28.28
N LEU A 54 2.46 0.25 27.77
CA LEU A 54 3.48 0.24 26.71
C LEU A 54 2.95 0.86 25.41
N ALA A 55 1.69 0.59 25.04
CA ALA A 55 1.07 1.19 23.86
C ALA A 55 0.95 2.72 23.96
N GLU A 56 0.59 3.24 25.14
CA GLU A 56 0.58 4.69 25.42
C GLU A 56 1.98 5.31 25.35
N ALA A 57 2.98 4.63 25.91
CA ALA A 57 4.38 5.06 25.83
C ALA A 57 4.88 5.09 24.38
N CYS A 58 4.53 4.08 23.57
CA CYS A 58 4.86 4.04 22.14
C CYS A 58 4.19 5.22 21.41
N THR A 59 2.91 5.46 21.67
CA THR A 59 2.16 6.58 21.06
C THR A 59 2.80 7.92 21.40
N THR A 60 3.19 8.12 22.65
CA THR A 60 3.88 9.34 23.11
C THR A 60 5.23 9.55 22.41
N ARG A 61 5.92 8.46 22.09
CA ARG A 61 7.20 8.46 21.36
C ARG A 61 7.04 8.49 19.83
N GLY A 62 5.82 8.54 19.31
CA GLY A 62 5.55 8.49 17.87
C GLY A 62 5.85 7.13 17.22
N VAL A 63 5.90 6.06 18.01
CA VAL A 63 6.17 4.70 17.56
C VAL A 63 4.84 3.99 17.28
N ALA A 64 4.69 3.44 16.07
CA ALA A 64 3.49 2.70 15.70
C ALA A 64 3.41 1.38 16.49
N ALA A 65 2.31 1.20 17.22
CA ALA A 65 2.02 -0.01 17.98
C ALA A 65 0.56 -0.43 17.77
N VAL A 66 0.33 -1.73 17.53
CA VAL A 66 -0.97 -2.30 17.21
C VAL A 66 -1.27 -3.45 18.15
N ARG A 67 -2.40 -3.38 18.86
CA ARG A 67 -2.85 -4.48 19.72
C ARG A 67 -3.30 -5.65 18.85
N LEU A 68 -2.82 -6.85 19.15
CA LEU A 68 -3.17 -8.04 18.40
C LEU A 68 -4.50 -8.63 18.91
N PRO A 69 -5.32 -9.21 18.03
CA PRO A 69 -6.59 -9.84 18.40
C PRO A 69 -6.35 -11.22 19.03
N THR A 70 -5.73 -11.25 20.21
CA THR A 70 -5.46 -12.46 20.99
C THR A 70 -6.10 -12.34 22.38
N SER A 71 -6.50 -13.47 22.94
CA SER A 71 -7.11 -13.54 24.29
C SER A 71 -6.07 -13.69 25.40
N HIS A 72 -4.88 -14.18 25.08
CA HIS A 72 -3.82 -14.51 26.05
C HIS A 72 -2.48 -13.89 25.67
N ALA A 73 -1.60 -13.81 26.65
CA ALA A 73 -0.22 -13.38 26.50
C ALA A 73 0.69 -14.56 26.13
N TYR A 74 0.57 -15.06 24.89
CA TYR A 74 1.42 -16.15 24.42
C TYR A 74 2.91 -15.76 24.41
N HIS A 75 3.79 -16.75 24.59
CA HIS A 75 5.24 -16.54 24.64
C HIS A 75 5.65 -15.54 25.75
N SER A 76 5.13 -15.78 26.96
CA SER A 76 5.45 -15.01 28.16
C SER A 76 5.48 -15.89 29.41
N PRO A 77 5.98 -15.40 30.55
CA PRO A 77 5.88 -16.09 31.84
C PRO A 77 4.45 -16.47 32.23
N MET A 78 3.41 -15.80 31.72
CA MET A 78 2.02 -16.18 31.97
C MET A 78 1.66 -17.57 31.42
N MET A 79 2.49 -18.13 30.52
CA MET A 79 2.32 -19.48 29.99
C MET A 79 3.07 -20.56 30.79
N GLU A 80 3.84 -20.20 31.84
CA GLU A 80 4.62 -21.14 32.64
C GLU A 80 3.79 -22.29 33.24
N PRO A 81 2.58 -22.06 33.80
CA PRO A 81 1.77 -23.17 34.31
C PRO A 81 1.39 -24.15 33.21
N ALA A 82 0.99 -23.65 32.03
CA ALA A 82 0.71 -24.48 30.86
C ALA A 82 1.95 -25.22 30.36
N ALA A 83 3.13 -24.60 30.39
CA ALA A 83 4.39 -25.21 29.98
C ALA A 83 4.82 -26.35 30.90
N CYS A 84 4.68 -26.18 32.21
CA CYS A 84 4.96 -27.22 33.21
C CYS A 84 4.05 -28.44 33.02
N GLU A 85 2.74 -28.23 32.91
CA GLU A 85 1.78 -29.32 32.69
C GLU A 85 2.00 -29.99 31.32
N PHE A 86 2.27 -29.19 30.29
CA PHE A 86 2.59 -29.72 28.96
C PHE A 86 3.83 -30.61 28.97
N ALA A 87 4.88 -30.24 29.71
CA ALA A 87 6.10 -31.04 29.82
C ALA A 87 5.84 -32.41 30.47
N VAL A 88 4.95 -32.47 31.47
CA VAL A 88 4.55 -33.72 32.13
C VAL A 88 3.81 -34.62 31.15
N GLU A 89 2.80 -34.09 30.46
CA GLU A 89 2.03 -34.83 29.45
C GLU A 89 2.92 -35.32 28.30
N PHE A 90 3.87 -34.50 27.85
CA PHE A 90 4.76 -34.83 26.74
C PHE A 90 5.73 -35.97 27.08
N ARG A 91 6.07 -36.21 28.36
CA ARG A 91 6.89 -37.38 28.77
C ARG A 91 6.19 -38.71 28.49
N GLY A 92 4.86 -38.72 28.39
CA GLY A 92 4.09 -39.90 27.98
C GLY A 92 4.22 -40.22 26.49
N VAL A 93 4.80 -39.33 25.69
CA VAL A 93 5.08 -39.51 24.27
C VAL A 93 6.50 -40.04 24.10
N SER A 94 6.71 -40.98 23.17
CA SER A 94 8.04 -41.45 22.77
C SER A 94 8.49 -40.75 21.48
N PRO A 95 9.16 -39.58 21.55
CA PRO A 95 9.51 -38.80 20.38
C PRO A 95 10.61 -39.50 19.55
N ARG A 96 10.44 -39.47 18.23
CA ARG A 96 11.43 -39.94 17.26
C ARG A 96 12.25 -38.75 16.73
N PRO A 97 13.49 -38.96 16.26
CA PRO A 97 14.23 -37.91 15.58
C PRO A 97 13.42 -37.40 14.36
N PRO A 98 13.51 -36.09 14.07
CA PRO A 98 12.76 -35.48 12.97
C PRO A 98 13.20 -36.05 11.61
N GLN A 99 12.24 -36.53 10.82
CA GLN A 99 12.50 -37.01 9.45
C GLN A 99 12.70 -35.86 8.45
N TRP A 100 12.18 -34.68 8.79
CA TRP A 100 12.31 -33.45 8.02
C TRP A 100 13.07 -32.43 8.85
N ARG A 101 14.09 -31.82 8.27
CA ARG A 101 14.80 -30.72 8.92
C ARG A 101 13.86 -29.51 9.00
N TRP A 102 13.83 -28.87 10.16
CA TRP A 102 13.08 -27.63 10.38
C TRP A 102 13.87 -26.69 11.28
N VAL A 103 13.56 -25.40 11.18
CA VAL A 103 14.23 -24.34 11.94
C VAL A 103 13.44 -24.08 13.22
N SER A 104 14.14 -24.12 14.36
CA SER A 104 13.55 -23.87 15.66
C SER A 104 13.20 -22.40 15.82
N ASN A 105 11.94 -22.13 16.19
CA ASN A 105 11.52 -20.78 16.59
C ASN A 105 12.03 -20.36 17.97
N VAL A 106 12.71 -21.23 18.72
CA VAL A 106 13.33 -20.88 20.01
C VAL A 106 14.78 -20.44 19.79
N THR A 107 15.52 -21.16 18.94
CA THR A 107 16.95 -20.88 18.70
C THR A 107 17.21 -20.06 17.43
N GLY A 108 16.24 -19.96 16.52
CA GLY A 108 16.38 -19.29 15.22
C GLY A 108 17.21 -20.08 14.19
N THR A 109 17.63 -21.30 14.50
CA THR A 109 18.46 -22.15 13.62
C THR A 109 17.95 -23.59 13.56
N TRP A 110 18.60 -24.45 12.78
CA TRP A 110 18.23 -25.87 12.64
C TRP A 110 18.14 -26.57 14.00
N ILE A 111 17.03 -27.25 14.24
CA ILE A 111 16.81 -28.03 15.46
C ILE A 111 17.74 -29.26 15.50
N ALA A 112 18.33 -29.55 16.65
CA ALA A 112 19.06 -30.80 16.88
C ALA A 112 18.11 -31.94 17.28
N ASP A 113 18.47 -33.19 16.96
CA ASP A 113 17.65 -34.37 17.26
C ASP A 113 17.37 -34.51 18.76
N GLU A 114 18.35 -34.21 19.61
CA GLU A 114 18.22 -34.21 21.06
C GLU A 114 17.19 -33.15 21.51
N GLN A 115 17.24 -31.95 20.93
CA GLN A 115 16.32 -30.87 21.27
C GLN A 115 14.88 -31.20 20.85
N ALA A 116 14.69 -31.79 19.66
CA ALA A 116 13.37 -32.18 19.18
C ALA A 116 12.69 -33.24 20.08
N ARG A 117 13.50 -34.09 20.72
CA ARG A 117 13.05 -35.17 21.63
C ARG A 117 12.93 -34.73 23.09
N ASP A 118 13.44 -33.56 23.45
CA ASP A 118 13.43 -33.06 24.81
C ASP A 118 12.07 -32.40 25.15
N PRO A 119 11.29 -32.93 26.12
CA PRO A 119 10.07 -32.28 26.58
C PRO A 119 10.29 -30.83 27.06
N ALA A 120 11.46 -30.54 27.63
CA ALA A 120 11.78 -29.21 28.12
C ALA A 120 11.94 -28.19 26.98
N TYR A 121 12.40 -28.60 25.80
CA TYR A 121 12.41 -27.73 24.62
C TYR A 121 10.99 -27.25 24.26
N TRP A 122 10.04 -28.17 24.23
CA TRP A 122 8.67 -27.83 23.89
C TRP A 122 7.99 -26.99 24.95
N ALA A 123 8.29 -27.22 26.24
CA ALA A 123 7.86 -26.36 27.33
C ALA A 123 8.41 -24.93 27.17
N ARG A 124 9.72 -24.79 26.91
CA ARG A 124 10.35 -23.48 26.62
C ARG A 124 9.68 -22.79 25.44
N GLN A 125 9.32 -23.51 24.38
CA GLN A 125 8.63 -22.95 23.21
C GLN A 125 7.29 -22.27 23.54
N LEU A 126 6.60 -22.63 24.64
CA LEU A 126 5.36 -21.96 25.05
C LEU A 126 5.62 -20.57 25.69
N CYS A 127 6.79 -20.38 26.30
CA CYS A 127 7.11 -19.21 27.10
C CYS A 127 8.14 -18.29 26.44
N GLU A 128 9.08 -18.84 25.68
CA GLU A 128 10.17 -18.08 25.09
C GLU A 128 9.78 -17.39 23.79
N THR A 129 10.56 -16.35 23.47
CA THR A 129 10.41 -15.52 22.27
C THR A 129 10.47 -16.35 21.00
N VAL A 130 9.49 -16.15 20.11
CA VAL A 130 9.50 -16.69 18.75
C VAL A 130 10.50 -15.93 17.90
N ARG A 131 11.62 -16.58 17.57
CA ARG A 131 12.73 -16.09 16.72
C ARG A 131 12.41 -16.26 15.23
N PHE A 132 11.28 -15.75 14.76
CA PHE A 132 10.83 -15.93 13.37
C PHE A 132 11.77 -15.26 12.36
N ALA A 133 12.22 -14.03 12.63
CA ALA A 133 13.17 -13.30 11.78
C ALA A 133 14.47 -14.09 11.57
N ASP A 134 15.07 -14.56 12.67
CA ASP A 134 16.29 -15.37 12.64
C ASP A 134 16.05 -16.69 11.88
N GLY A 135 14.88 -17.30 12.07
CA GLY A 135 14.51 -18.53 11.39
C GLY A 135 14.40 -18.38 9.87
N VAL A 136 13.77 -17.30 9.40
CA VAL A 136 13.73 -16.96 7.96
C VAL A 136 15.14 -16.63 7.45
N GLY A 137 15.96 -15.92 8.23
CA GLY A 137 17.37 -15.66 7.90
C GLY A 137 18.17 -16.95 7.68
N THR A 138 17.98 -17.97 8.53
CA THR A 138 18.58 -19.30 8.35
C THR A 138 18.13 -19.97 7.04
N LEU A 139 16.86 -19.83 6.66
CA LEU A 139 16.34 -20.40 5.42
C LEU A 139 16.83 -19.66 4.16
N LEU A 140 16.97 -18.33 4.24
CA LEU A 140 17.48 -17.49 3.14
C LEU A 140 18.96 -17.75 2.80
N ALA A 141 19.68 -18.47 3.65
CA ALA A 141 21.03 -18.93 3.33
C ALA A 141 21.05 -19.93 2.16
N ASP A 142 19.93 -20.59 1.86
CA ASP A 142 19.75 -21.40 0.66
C ASP A 142 19.10 -20.55 -0.47
N PRO A 143 19.85 -20.19 -1.53
CA PRO A 143 19.32 -19.39 -2.62
C PRO A 143 18.26 -20.12 -3.46
N ALA A 144 18.13 -21.44 -3.32
CA ALA A 144 17.11 -22.25 -4.00
C ALA A 144 15.81 -22.40 -3.19
N ALA A 145 15.74 -21.82 -1.98
CA ALA A 145 14.57 -21.94 -1.12
C ALA A 145 13.32 -21.30 -1.75
N VAL A 146 12.22 -22.06 -1.74
CA VAL A 146 10.87 -21.60 -2.09
C VAL A 146 10.03 -21.60 -0.82
N PHE A 147 9.45 -20.45 -0.48
CA PHE A 147 8.65 -20.28 0.73
C PHE A 147 7.17 -20.59 0.45
N LEU A 148 6.58 -21.46 1.27
CA LEU A 148 5.15 -21.77 1.24
C LEU A 148 4.54 -21.41 2.60
N GLU A 149 3.62 -20.44 2.61
CA GLU A 149 2.80 -20.13 3.78
C GLU A 149 1.61 -21.10 3.83
N VAL A 150 1.63 -21.95 4.85
CA VAL A 150 0.54 -22.90 5.13
C VAL A 150 -0.40 -22.27 6.15
N GLY A 151 -1.46 -21.64 5.65
CA GLY A 151 -2.45 -20.98 6.47
C GLY A 151 -3.20 -19.90 5.69
N PRO A 152 -4.35 -19.44 6.22
CA PRO A 152 -5.16 -18.44 5.53
C PRO A 152 -4.44 -17.08 5.47
N GLY A 153 -4.41 -16.49 4.28
CA GLY A 153 -3.89 -15.14 4.07
C GLY A 153 -2.42 -15.14 3.65
N ARG A 154 -1.67 -14.12 4.10
CA ARG A 154 -0.32 -13.82 3.61
C ARG A 154 0.61 -13.21 4.65
N THR A 155 0.28 -13.39 5.93
CA THR A 155 0.92 -12.69 7.05
C THR A 155 2.38 -13.09 7.16
N LEU A 156 2.67 -14.41 7.17
CA LEU A 156 4.03 -14.90 7.32
C LEU A 156 4.90 -14.52 6.11
N THR A 157 4.34 -14.60 4.91
CA THR A 157 5.01 -14.18 3.66
C THR A 157 5.35 -12.69 3.70
N THR A 158 4.42 -11.85 4.19
CA THR A 158 4.64 -10.40 4.32
C THR A 158 5.73 -10.08 5.34
N LEU A 159 5.84 -10.86 6.42
CA LEU A 159 6.89 -10.71 7.43
C LEU A 159 8.25 -11.25 6.94
N ALA A 160 8.24 -12.36 6.21
CA ALA A 160 9.43 -12.92 5.58
C ALA A 160 10.03 -11.96 4.53
N ALA A 161 9.18 -11.26 3.78
CA ALA A 161 9.61 -10.25 2.80
C ALA A 161 10.33 -9.04 3.39
N GLN A 162 10.29 -8.85 4.71
CA GLN A 162 10.98 -7.78 5.43
C GLN A 162 12.38 -8.18 5.90
N GLN A 163 12.80 -9.43 5.70
CA GLN A 163 14.10 -9.90 6.16
C GLN A 163 15.26 -9.38 5.29
N PRO A 164 16.44 -9.13 5.89
CA PRO A 164 17.66 -8.92 5.13
C PRO A 164 17.96 -10.15 4.26
N GLY A 165 18.26 -9.93 2.98
CA GLY A 165 18.51 -11.02 2.02
C GLY A 165 17.27 -11.50 1.28
N TRP A 166 16.06 -11.01 1.62
CA TRP A 166 14.90 -11.21 0.77
C TRP A 166 15.05 -10.38 -0.52
N THR A 167 14.93 -11.03 -1.68
CA THR A 167 15.10 -10.39 -2.99
C THR A 167 13.83 -10.48 -3.82
N PRO A 168 13.67 -9.67 -4.88
CA PRO A 168 12.56 -9.83 -5.84
C PRO A 168 12.52 -11.22 -6.51
N GLN A 169 13.62 -11.97 -6.48
CA GLN A 169 13.74 -13.32 -7.03
C GLN A 169 13.27 -14.40 -6.05
N THR A 170 13.19 -14.10 -4.75
CA THR A 170 12.75 -15.04 -3.72
C THR A 170 11.29 -15.43 -3.94
N GLN A 171 11.05 -16.73 -4.17
CA GLN A 171 9.71 -17.25 -4.42
C GLN A 171 8.96 -17.46 -3.11
N ALA A 172 7.77 -16.86 -3.00
CA ALA A 172 6.87 -17.09 -1.89
C ALA A 172 5.43 -17.33 -2.39
N VAL A 173 4.76 -18.29 -1.77
CA VAL A 173 3.45 -18.77 -2.19
C VAL A 173 2.56 -18.95 -0.96
N THR A 174 1.31 -18.51 -1.06
CA THR A 174 0.29 -18.70 -0.02
C THR A 174 -0.63 -19.86 -0.41
N SER A 175 -0.87 -20.81 0.49
CA SER A 175 -1.63 -22.03 0.16
C SER A 175 -3.13 -21.92 0.39
N LEU A 176 -3.58 -21.01 1.26
CA LEU A 176 -4.99 -20.84 1.65
C LEU A 176 -5.37 -19.37 1.60
N ARG A 177 -6.61 -19.11 1.15
CA ARG A 177 -7.12 -17.74 1.05
C ARG A 177 -7.36 -17.13 2.41
N HIS A 178 -7.38 -15.81 2.47
CA HIS A 178 -7.92 -15.13 3.64
C HIS A 178 -9.46 -15.30 3.67
N PRO A 179 -10.13 -15.40 4.84
CA PRO A 179 -11.59 -15.58 4.92
C PRO A 179 -12.43 -14.49 4.21
N ARG A 180 -11.81 -13.35 3.92
CA ARG A 180 -12.44 -12.22 3.19
C ARG A 180 -12.20 -12.25 1.68
N GLU A 181 -11.37 -13.16 1.17
CA GLU A 181 -11.11 -13.29 -0.26
C GLU A 181 -12.17 -14.18 -0.92
N ALA A 182 -12.79 -13.71 -2.00
CA ALA A 182 -13.89 -14.40 -2.68
C ALA A 182 -13.46 -15.57 -3.60
N ARG A 183 -12.15 -15.88 -3.65
CA ARG A 183 -11.61 -16.96 -4.47
C ARG A 183 -12.02 -18.32 -3.90
N GLY A 184 -12.30 -19.31 -4.74
CA GLY A 184 -12.51 -20.69 -4.28
C GLY A 184 -11.24 -21.29 -3.68
N ASP A 185 -11.40 -22.15 -2.67
CA ASP A 185 -10.27 -22.80 -1.99
C ASP A 185 -9.49 -23.69 -2.97
N ASP A 186 -10.17 -24.46 -3.81
CA ASP A 186 -9.56 -25.26 -4.88
C ASP A 186 -8.74 -24.41 -5.86
N ALA A 187 -9.29 -23.27 -6.29
CA ALA A 187 -8.61 -22.37 -7.21
C ALA A 187 -7.39 -21.70 -6.57
N THR A 188 -7.40 -21.51 -5.25
CA THR A 188 -6.28 -20.96 -4.49
C THR A 188 -5.17 -22.00 -4.37
N LEU A 189 -5.53 -23.23 -3.99
CA LEU A 189 -4.59 -24.34 -3.87
C LEU A 189 -3.96 -24.71 -5.22
N LEU A 190 -4.75 -24.79 -6.30
CA LEU A 190 -4.24 -25.05 -7.65
C LEU A 190 -3.29 -23.96 -8.14
N HIS A 191 -3.56 -22.71 -7.78
CA HIS A 191 -2.64 -21.61 -8.11
C HIS A 191 -1.37 -21.65 -7.28
N ALA A 192 -1.46 -22.01 -5.99
CA ALA A 192 -0.28 -22.26 -5.17
C ALA A 192 0.57 -23.39 -5.77
N ALA A 193 -0.05 -24.50 -6.16
CA ALA A 193 0.61 -25.60 -6.87
C ALA A 193 1.28 -25.13 -8.17
N GLY A 194 0.57 -24.39 -9.02
CA GLY A 194 1.14 -23.84 -10.26
C GLY A 194 2.33 -22.90 -10.00
N ARG A 195 2.26 -22.06 -8.96
CA ARG A 195 3.36 -21.17 -8.56
C ARG A 195 4.57 -21.95 -8.05
N LEU A 196 4.36 -22.95 -7.20
CA LEU A 196 5.44 -23.84 -6.73
C LEU A 196 6.10 -24.57 -7.91
N TRP A 197 5.30 -25.12 -8.82
CA TRP A 197 5.80 -25.76 -10.04
C TRP A 197 6.62 -24.80 -10.91
N SER A 198 6.15 -23.57 -11.11
CA SER A 198 6.90 -22.53 -11.83
C SER A 198 8.18 -22.09 -11.11
N GLY A 199 8.22 -22.26 -9.78
CA GLY A 199 9.41 -22.04 -8.95
C GLY A 199 10.37 -23.22 -8.93
N GLY A 200 10.15 -24.26 -9.73
CA GLY A 200 11.02 -25.43 -9.84
C GLY A 200 10.69 -26.56 -8.86
N VAL A 201 9.65 -26.44 -8.05
CA VAL A 201 9.21 -27.51 -7.15
C VAL A 201 8.57 -28.64 -7.96
N LYS A 202 9.09 -29.86 -7.81
CA LYS A 202 8.49 -31.05 -8.42
C LYS A 202 7.22 -31.41 -7.66
N LEU A 203 6.08 -31.33 -8.36
CA LEU A 203 4.79 -31.77 -7.84
C LEU A 203 4.47 -33.17 -8.36
N ASP A 204 4.01 -34.03 -7.45
CA ASP A 204 3.49 -35.35 -7.75
C ASP A 204 2.02 -35.22 -8.16
N TRP A 205 1.78 -35.02 -9.46
CA TRP A 205 0.44 -34.85 -10.01
C TRP A 205 -0.38 -36.14 -9.94
N GLU A 206 0.26 -37.31 -9.88
CA GLU A 206 -0.45 -38.58 -9.73
C GLU A 206 -1.10 -38.64 -8.35
N LYS A 207 -0.36 -38.30 -7.28
CA LYS A 207 -0.91 -38.19 -5.92
C LYS A 207 -1.94 -37.08 -5.79
N PHE A 208 -1.72 -35.94 -6.44
CA PHE A 208 -2.68 -34.83 -6.38
C PHE A 208 -4.08 -35.20 -6.90
N PHE A 209 -4.15 -36.13 -7.87
CA PHE A 209 -5.41 -36.58 -8.46
C PHE A 209 -5.82 -38.00 -8.03
N GLU A 210 -5.13 -38.63 -7.07
CA GLU A 210 -5.34 -40.03 -6.69
C GLU A 210 -6.78 -40.34 -6.27
N GLU A 211 -7.40 -39.44 -5.50
CA GLU A 211 -8.79 -39.59 -5.02
C GLU A 211 -9.85 -39.11 -6.03
N ALA A 212 -9.44 -38.59 -7.20
CA ALA A 212 -10.36 -38.00 -8.17
C ALA A 212 -10.34 -38.75 -9.51
N ALA A 213 -11.48 -39.32 -9.91
CA ALA A 213 -11.67 -39.87 -11.25
C ALA A 213 -11.72 -38.74 -12.31
N ARG A 214 -10.56 -38.30 -12.79
CA ARG A 214 -10.44 -37.26 -13.82
C ARG A 214 -10.29 -37.90 -15.21
N ARG A 215 -11.04 -37.39 -16.18
CA ARG A 215 -10.84 -37.74 -17.60
C ARG A 215 -9.67 -36.93 -18.13
N ARG A 216 -8.62 -37.61 -18.61
CA ARG A 216 -7.56 -36.95 -19.38
C ARG A 216 -8.16 -36.50 -20.71
N VAL A 217 -8.23 -35.19 -20.90
CA VAL A 217 -8.65 -34.62 -22.19
C VAL A 217 -7.39 -34.46 -23.02
N PRO A 218 -7.28 -35.09 -24.20
CA PRO A 218 -6.19 -34.78 -25.11
C PRO A 218 -6.33 -33.30 -25.46
N LEU A 219 -5.31 -32.51 -25.13
CA LEU A 219 -5.20 -31.18 -25.70
C LEU A 219 -5.13 -31.34 -27.22
N PRO A 220 -5.65 -30.38 -28.01
CA PRO A 220 -5.53 -30.44 -29.46
C PRO A 220 -4.10 -30.78 -29.82
N ALA A 221 -3.91 -31.83 -30.61
CA ALA A 221 -2.63 -32.13 -31.24
C ALA A 221 -2.41 -31.08 -32.34
N TYR A 222 -2.41 -29.81 -31.97
CA TYR A 222 -1.82 -28.79 -32.80
C TYR A 222 -0.35 -29.16 -32.80
N PRO A 223 0.22 -29.61 -33.93
CA PRO A 223 1.66 -29.62 -34.03
C PRO A 223 2.01 -28.15 -33.85
N PHE A 224 2.68 -27.81 -32.76
CA PHE A 224 3.59 -26.69 -32.85
C PHE A 224 4.42 -27.01 -34.08
N GLU A 225 4.17 -26.32 -35.21
CA GLU A 225 5.15 -26.29 -36.28
C GLU A 225 6.48 -26.05 -35.58
N GLY A 226 7.48 -26.86 -35.86
CA GLY A 226 8.79 -26.83 -35.19
C GLY A 226 9.54 -25.52 -35.40
N GLU A 227 8.86 -24.44 -35.76
CA GLU A 227 9.30 -23.09 -35.54
C GLU A 227 9.28 -22.81 -34.04
N ARG A 228 10.48 -22.63 -33.50
CA ARG A 228 10.68 -22.06 -32.17
C ARG A 228 10.08 -20.65 -32.14
N HIS A 229 8.81 -20.54 -31.78
CA HIS A 229 8.24 -19.30 -31.25
C HIS A 229 8.47 -19.23 -29.74
N TRP A 230 9.69 -19.52 -29.31
CA TRP A 230 10.09 -19.10 -27.98
C TRP A 230 10.12 -17.57 -28.01
N ILE A 231 9.83 -16.92 -26.88
CA ILE A 231 10.41 -15.60 -26.65
C ILE A 231 11.91 -15.89 -26.49
N GLU A 232 12.62 -16.06 -27.61
CA GLU A 232 14.06 -15.92 -27.62
C GLU A 232 14.29 -14.57 -26.97
N SER A 233 15.07 -14.58 -25.88
CA SER A 233 15.45 -13.37 -25.18
C SER A 233 15.95 -12.42 -26.25
N ALA A 234 15.11 -11.46 -26.63
CA ALA A 234 15.43 -10.51 -27.67
C ALA A 234 16.79 -9.97 -27.27
N VAL A 235 17.80 -10.20 -28.12
CA VAL A 235 19.16 -9.63 -28.07
C VAL A 235 19.11 -8.48 -27.10
N PRO A 236 19.64 -8.59 -25.88
CA PRO A 236 19.18 -7.85 -24.71
C PRO A 236 18.79 -6.46 -25.14
N VAL A 237 17.52 -6.31 -25.51
CA VAL A 237 16.90 -5.01 -25.53
C VAL A 237 16.99 -4.78 -24.06
N ALA A 238 17.83 -3.84 -23.66
CA ALA A 238 17.85 -3.35 -22.32
C ALA A 238 16.42 -2.85 -22.05
N ALA A 239 15.51 -3.78 -21.72
CA ALA A 239 14.66 -3.66 -20.57
C ALA A 239 15.67 -3.38 -19.47
N ALA A 240 16.00 -2.09 -19.36
CA ALA A 240 16.82 -1.58 -18.32
C ALA A 240 16.17 -2.16 -17.07
N ALA A 241 16.88 -3.12 -16.48
CA ALA A 241 16.69 -3.43 -15.10
C ALA A 241 16.93 -2.10 -14.39
N VAL A 242 15.88 -1.33 -14.16
CA VAL A 242 15.92 -0.21 -13.23
C VAL A 242 15.82 -0.80 -11.82
N SER A 243 16.65 -1.81 -11.54
CA SER A 243 16.92 -2.32 -10.20
C SER A 243 18.40 -2.23 -9.85
N GLY A 244 19.22 -1.63 -10.72
CA GLY A 244 20.48 -1.01 -10.33
C GLY A 244 20.24 0.46 -10.05
N LYS A 245 20.77 0.99 -8.95
CA LYS A 245 20.86 2.43 -8.73
C LYS A 245 21.62 3.01 -9.93
N LYS A 246 20.95 3.81 -10.77
CA LYS A 246 21.63 4.44 -11.91
C LYS A 246 22.84 5.20 -11.35
N PRO A 247 24.06 4.97 -11.86
CA PRO A 247 25.27 5.50 -11.24
C PRO A 247 25.32 7.03 -11.33
N ASP A 248 24.79 7.59 -12.43
CA ASP A 248 24.70 9.02 -12.65
C ASP A 248 23.37 9.58 -12.14
N LEU A 249 23.45 10.57 -11.25
CA LEU A 249 22.29 11.28 -10.71
C LEU A 249 21.48 11.95 -11.81
N ALA A 250 22.12 12.41 -12.89
CA ALA A 250 21.45 13.10 -13.99
C ALA A 250 20.36 12.25 -14.67
N ASP A 251 20.41 10.92 -14.55
CA ASP A 251 19.45 9.99 -15.16
C ASP A 251 18.28 9.60 -14.26
N TRP A 252 18.19 10.17 -13.05
CA TRP A 252 17.19 9.75 -12.05
C TRP A 252 15.82 10.40 -12.26
N PHE A 253 15.71 11.38 -13.14
CA PHE A 253 14.55 12.25 -13.23
C PHE A 253 13.53 11.74 -14.24
N TYR A 254 12.27 11.98 -13.92
CA TYR A 254 11.13 11.65 -14.76
C TYR A 254 10.16 12.82 -14.76
N VAL A 255 9.48 13.02 -15.87
CA VAL A 255 8.39 14.00 -15.99
C VAL A 255 7.11 13.29 -16.40
N SER A 256 5.98 13.78 -15.88
CA SER A 256 4.68 13.40 -16.41
C SER A 256 4.50 14.07 -17.76
N SER A 257 4.24 13.28 -18.80
CA SER A 257 3.92 13.75 -20.15
C SER A 257 2.55 13.23 -20.59
N TRP A 258 2.08 13.72 -21.73
CA TRP A 258 0.82 13.30 -22.34
C TRP A 258 1.08 12.89 -23.78
N ARG A 259 0.71 11.67 -24.13
CA ARG A 259 0.80 11.16 -25.50
C ARG A 259 -0.59 11.07 -26.09
N ARG A 260 -0.74 11.47 -27.36
CA ARG A 260 -1.99 11.25 -28.09
C ARG A 260 -2.20 9.73 -28.23
N ALA A 261 -3.39 9.27 -27.89
CA ALA A 261 -3.74 7.86 -27.90
C ALA A 261 -5.04 7.64 -28.69
N PRO A 262 -5.19 6.51 -29.40
CA PRO A 262 -6.45 6.19 -30.04
C PRO A 262 -7.55 5.95 -29.00
N ALA A 263 -8.80 6.21 -29.38
CA ALA A 263 -9.95 5.84 -28.56
C ALA A 263 -10.02 4.32 -28.37
N PRO A 264 -10.44 3.82 -27.19
CA PRO A 264 -10.73 2.41 -27.01
C PRO A 264 -11.76 1.94 -28.05
N ALA A 265 -11.65 0.70 -28.52
CA ALA A 265 -12.58 0.15 -29.50
C ALA A 265 -14.03 0.19 -28.94
N ALA A 266 -14.88 1.01 -29.54
CA ALA A 266 -16.25 1.25 -29.06
C ALA A 266 -17.16 0.01 -29.18
N ALA A 267 -16.79 -0.99 -29.98
CA ALA A 267 -17.66 -2.07 -30.43
C ALA A 267 -18.12 -3.05 -29.33
N ALA A 268 -17.51 -3.06 -28.14
CA ALA A 268 -17.89 -3.93 -27.03
C ALA A 268 -18.49 -3.19 -25.81
N ALA A 269 -18.52 -1.85 -25.84
CA ALA A 269 -18.86 -1.02 -24.69
C ALA A 269 -20.32 -0.56 -24.76
N GLY A 270 -21.25 -1.38 -24.27
CA GLY A 270 -22.64 -0.94 -24.11
C GLY A 270 -23.69 -2.03 -23.98
N SER A 271 -23.44 -3.25 -24.43
CA SER A 271 -24.45 -4.33 -24.36
C SER A 271 -24.22 -5.33 -23.21
N ASP A 272 -23.06 -5.32 -22.57
CA ASP A 272 -22.61 -6.42 -21.71
C ASP A 272 -22.56 -6.01 -20.23
N GLY A 273 -23.64 -6.31 -19.50
CA GLY A 273 -23.73 -6.16 -18.05
C GLY A 273 -24.43 -4.88 -17.55
N ALA A 274 -24.62 -4.81 -16.23
CA ALA A 274 -25.27 -3.69 -15.56
C ALA A 274 -24.31 -2.52 -15.32
N TRP A 275 -24.81 -1.29 -15.50
CA TRP A 275 -24.09 -0.04 -15.30
C TRP A 275 -24.61 0.70 -14.07
N LEU A 276 -23.72 1.37 -13.35
CA LEU A 276 -24.06 2.37 -12.34
C LEU A 276 -23.46 3.71 -12.77
N VAL A 277 -24.31 4.71 -12.97
CA VAL A 277 -23.92 6.07 -13.34
C VAL A 277 -24.24 7.01 -12.18
N LEU A 278 -23.21 7.68 -11.64
CA LEU A 278 -23.38 8.65 -10.57
C LEU A 278 -23.52 10.05 -11.16
N ALA A 279 -24.65 10.71 -10.91
CA ALA A 279 -25.04 11.92 -11.62
C ALA A 279 -24.19 13.16 -11.30
N ASP A 280 -23.89 13.94 -12.34
CA ASP A 280 -23.39 15.31 -12.28
C ASP A 280 -24.53 16.35 -12.20
N ARG A 281 -24.19 17.59 -11.87
CA ARG A 281 -25.15 18.72 -11.89
C ARG A 281 -25.43 19.25 -13.30
N GLY A 282 -24.57 18.98 -14.28
CA GLY A 282 -24.63 19.51 -15.64
C GLY A 282 -25.46 18.69 -16.64
N GLY A 283 -26.08 17.59 -16.21
CA GLY A 283 -26.91 16.73 -17.05
C GLY A 283 -26.14 15.83 -18.03
N LEU A 284 -24.82 15.71 -17.90
CA LEU A 284 -24.02 14.81 -18.74
C LEU A 284 -24.37 13.34 -18.48
N ALA A 285 -24.68 12.97 -17.23
CA ALA A 285 -25.11 11.64 -16.83
C ALA A 285 -26.38 11.20 -17.56
N ALA A 286 -27.37 12.08 -17.68
CA ALA A 286 -28.60 11.79 -18.43
C ALA A 286 -28.30 11.48 -19.90
N LYS A 287 -27.34 12.17 -20.52
CA LYS A 287 -26.92 11.92 -21.91
C LYS A 287 -26.15 10.61 -22.08
N VAL A 288 -25.34 10.23 -21.09
CA VAL A 288 -24.66 8.92 -21.04
C VAL A 288 -25.68 7.80 -20.88
N VAL A 289 -26.63 7.95 -19.96
CA VAL A 289 -27.70 6.97 -19.71
C VAL A 289 -28.55 6.75 -20.95
N ALA A 290 -29.05 7.81 -21.58
CA ALA A 290 -29.88 7.69 -22.80
C ALA A 290 -29.17 6.93 -23.93
N ARG A 291 -27.84 7.11 -24.09
CA ARG A 291 -27.03 6.39 -25.08
C ARG A 291 -26.83 4.92 -24.72
N LEU A 292 -26.60 4.62 -23.43
CA LEU A 292 -26.47 3.26 -22.94
C LEU A 292 -27.79 2.49 -23.09
N GLU A 293 -28.92 3.10 -22.74
CA GLU A 293 -30.25 2.52 -22.90
C GLU A 293 -30.59 2.28 -24.39
N ALA A 294 -30.26 3.22 -25.27
CA ALA A 294 -30.41 3.04 -26.72
C ALA A 294 -29.57 1.88 -27.28
N ARG A 295 -28.51 1.47 -26.56
CA ARG A 295 -27.66 0.29 -26.87
C ARG A 295 -28.11 -0.99 -26.14
N GLY A 296 -29.23 -0.94 -25.41
CA GLY A 296 -29.79 -2.08 -24.67
C GLY A 296 -29.13 -2.34 -23.30
N ALA A 297 -28.34 -1.41 -22.76
CA ALA A 297 -27.70 -1.59 -21.46
C ALA A 297 -28.72 -1.49 -20.32
N THR A 298 -28.52 -2.29 -19.26
CA THR A 298 -29.20 -2.04 -17.98
C THR A 298 -28.46 -0.95 -17.22
N VAL A 299 -29.09 0.20 -16.97
CA VAL A 299 -28.44 1.34 -16.30
C VAL A 299 -29.16 1.68 -15.00
N HIS A 300 -28.39 1.83 -13.93
CA HIS A 300 -28.82 2.41 -12.66
C HIS A 300 -28.23 3.82 -12.57
N LEU A 301 -29.08 4.85 -12.67
CA LEU A 301 -28.70 6.25 -12.49
C LEU A 301 -29.02 6.68 -11.05
N THR A 302 -28.09 7.36 -10.38
CA THR A 302 -28.38 8.02 -9.10
C THR A 302 -28.97 9.40 -9.29
N ALA A 303 -29.72 9.90 -8.32
CA ALA A 303 -30.00 11.32 -8.22
C ALA A 303 -28.71 12.11 -7.93
N VAL A 304 -28.71 13.41 -8.23
CA VAL A 304 -27.60 14.30 -7.89
C VAL A 304 -27.46 14.36 -6.37
N GLY A 305 -26.26 14.09 -5.85
CA GLY A 305 -25.99 14.09 -4.40
C GLY A 305 -26.36 12.79 -3.67
N GLU A 306 -27.08 11.87 -4.30
CA GLU A 306 -27.36 10.54 -3.72
C GLU A 306 -26.09 9.74 -3.49
N ASP A 307 -25.95 9.12 -2.31
CA ASP A 307 -24.77 8.34 -1.93
C ASP A 307 -24.53 7.15 -2.88
N GLY A 308 -23.56 7.33 -3.78
CA GLY A 308 -23.17 6.31 -4.77
C GLY A 308 -22.57 5.05 -4.15
N ALA A 309 -21.92 5.16 -2.97
CA ALA A 309 -21.37 4.02 -2.27
C ALA A 309 -22.48 3.16 -1.67
N ALA A 310 -23.47 3.80 -1.02
CA ALA A 310 -24.66 3.12 -0.52
C ALA A 310 -25.46 2.47 -1.66
N ARG A 311 -25.61 3.19 -2.79
CA ARG A 311 -26.30 2.66 -3.96
C ARG A 311 -25.59 1.44 -4.55
N PHE A 312 -24.27 1.50 -4.69
CA PHE A 312 -23.48 0.35 -5.14
C PHE A 312 -23.65 -0.84 -4.16
N ALA A 313 -23.52 -0.60 -2.86
CA ALA A 313 -23.64 -1.65 -1.85
C ALA A 313 -25.05 -2.28 -1.83
N GLN A 314 -26.10 -1.51 -2.14
CA GLN A 314 -27.45 -2.04 -2.33
C GLN A 314 -27.50 -3.00 -3.52
N LEU A 315 -27.07 -2.58 -4.71
CA LEU A 315 -27.09 -3.40 -5.91
C LEU A 315 -26.25 -4.69 -5.76
N ALA A 316 -25.12 -4.60 -5.07
CA ALA A 316 -24.29 -5.76 -4.75
C ALA A 316 -25.02 -6.76 -3.82
N ARG A 317 -25.71 -6.29 -2.78
CA ARG A 317 -26.51 -7.14 -1.88
C ARG A 317 -27.72 -7.78 -2.58
N GLU A 318 -28.27 -7.12 -3.57
CA GLU A 318 -29.35 -7.64 -4.43
C GLU A 318 -28.84 -8.69 -5.45
N GLY A 319 -27.55 -9.05 -5.42
CA GLY A 319 -26.94 -10.02 -6.34
C GLY A 319 -26.75 -9.48 -7.76
N ARG A 320 -26.79 -8.16 -7.94
CA ARG A 320 -26.69 -7.48 -9.23
C ARG A 320 -25.57 -6.43 -9.24
N PRO A 321 -24.32 -6.78 -8.87
CA PRO A 321 -23.24 -5.80 -8.85
C PRO A 321 -22.98 -5.26 -10.27
N PRO A 322 -22.91 -3.92 -10.44
CA PRO A 322 -22.63 -3.35 -11.76
C PRO A 322 -21.23 -3.72 -12.23
N ARG A 323 -21.10 -4.05 -13.52
CA ARG A 323 -19.82 -4.34 -14.17
C ARG A 323 -19.08 -3.06 -14.59
N ARG A 324 -19.83 -1.96 -14.75
CA ARG A 324 -19.30 -0.65 -15.13
C ARG A 324 -19.86 0.41 -14.20
N LEU A 325 -18.97 1.17 -13.57
CA LEU A 325 -19.30 2.30 -12.72
C LEU A 325 -18.74 3.56 -13.37
N VAL A 326 -19.58 4.56 -13.60
CA VAL A 326 -19.18 5.85 -14.16
C VAL A 326 -19.57 6.95 -13.17
N SER A 327 -18.58 7.58 -12.54
CA SER A 327 -18.81 8.71 -11.65
C SER A 327 -18.61 10.02 -12.40
N LEU A 328 -19.68 10.80 -12.57
CA LEU A 328 -19.63 12.14 -13.17
C LEU A 328 -19.72 13.24 -12.10
N ARG A 329 -19.74 12.87 -10.82
CA ARG A 329 -19.92 13.80 -9.68
C ARG A 329 -18.89 14.92 -9.64
N ASP A 330 -17.71 14.69 -10.21
CA ASP A 330 -16.60 15.63 -10.22
C ASP A 330 -16.58 16.55 -11.46
N VAL A 331 -17.63 16.47 -12.29
CA VAL A 331 -17.85 17.36 -13.43
C VAL A 331 -18.72 18.55 -13.00
N ALA A 332 -18.12 19.74 -12.91
CA ALA A 332 -18.80 20.97 -12.52
C ALA A 332 -18.09 22.23 -13.07
N PRO A 333 -18.81 23.35 -13.25
CA PRO A 333 -18.18 24.66 -13.47
C PRO A 333 -17.14 24.99 -12.38
N ALA A 334 -16.12 25.78 -12.75
CA ALA A 334 -14.97 26.06 -11.88
C ALA A 334 -15.37 26.71 -10.53
N ASP A 335 -16.43 27.50 -10.57
CA ASP A 335 -17.01 28.33 -9.52
C ASP A 335 -18.24 27.70 -8.84
N ALA A 336 -18.71 26.54 -9.33
CA ALA A 336 -19.88 25.89 -8.79
C ALA A 336 -19.50 24.86 -7.71
N PRO A 337 -20.24 24.81 -6.58
CA PRO A 337 -20.06 23.74 -5.61
C PRO A 337 -20.42 22.39 -6.25
N ARG A 338 -19.58 21.38 -6.01
CA ARG A 338 -19.82 20.00 -6.45
C ARG A 338 -20.93 19.33 -5.62
N PRO A 339 -21.55 18.25 -6.11
CA PRO A 339 -22.48 17.45 -5.31
C PRO A 339 -21.83 16.88 -4.05
N ASP A 340 -22.63 16.62 -3.02
CA ASP A 340 -22.17 15.94 -1.81
C ASP A 340 -21.63 14.54 -2.14
N GLY A 341 -20.46 14.22 -1.58
CA GLY A 341 -19.71 13.00 -1.91
C GLY A 341 -19.08 13.01 -3.31
N ALA A 342 -18.81 14.18 -3.89
CA ALA A 342 -17.78 14.34 -4.90
C ALA A 342 -16.37 14.35 -4.25
N GLY A 343 -15.35 14.35 -5.08
CA GLY A 343 -13.95 14.49 -4.69
C GLY A 343 -13.38 13.25 -4.00
N PHE A 344 -12.28 13.48 -3.30
CA PHE A 344 -11.52 12.43 -2.60
C PHE A 344 -12.39 11.60 -1.64
N SER A 345 -13.17 12.23 -0.78
CA SER A 345 -13.99 11.55 0.23
C SER A 345 -15.08 10.67 -0.39
N GLY A 346 -15.70 11.16 -1.46
CA GLY A 346 -16.70 10.39 -2.22
C GLY A 346 -16.12 9.15 -2.88
N LEU A 347 -14.98 9.32 -3.55
CA LEU A 347 -14.25 8.21 -4.17
C LEU A 347 -13.78 7.20 -3.12
N LEU A 348 -13.36 7.67 -1.94
CA LEU A 348 -12.98 6.81 -0.83
C LEU A 348 -14.17 6.02 -0.25
N ALA A 349 -15.34 6.64 -0.11
CA ALA A 349 -16.55 5.94 0.31
C ALA A 349 -16.94 4.84 -0.70
N LEU A 350 -16.87 5.16 -2.00
CA LEU A 350 -17.12 4.19 -3.06
C LEU A 350 -16.07 3.06 -3.06
N ALA A 351 -14.81 3.38 -2.81
CA ALA A 351 -13.73 2.42 -2.64
C ALA A 351 -13.99 1.42 -1.50
N LYS A 352 -14.45 1.91 -0.34
CA LYS A 352 -14.81 1.05 0.80
C LYS A 352 -15.95 0.09 0.41
N ALA A 353 -16.96 0.58 -0.30
CA ALA A 353 -18.06 -0.25 -0.76
C ALA A 353 -17.61 -1.31 -1.79
N LEU A 354 -16.73 -0.94 -2.73
CA LEU A 354 -16.14 -1.85 -3.71
C LEU A 354 -15.27 -2.94 -3.06
N GLY A 355 -14.44 -2.57 -2.09
CA GLY A 355 -13.58 -3.51 -1.36
C GLY A 355 -14.35 -4.51 -0.48
N GLY A 356 -15.60 -4.21 -0.12
CA GLY A 356 -16.48 -5.09 0.64
C GLY A 356 -17.36 -6.02 -0.20
N ALA A 357 -17.35 -5.90 -1.53
CA ALA A 357 -18.26 -6.62 -2.42
C ALA A 357 -17.52 -7.63 -3.34
N ALA A 358 -18.21 -8.71 -3.70
CA ALA A 358 -17.75 -9.60 -4.77
C ALA A 358 -18.01 -8.95 -6.13
N LEU A 359 -16.95 -8.48 -6.80
CA LEU A 359 -17.06 -7.81 -8.08
C LEU A 359 -17.17 -8.82 -9.24
N PRO A 360 -17.94 -8.49 -10.30
CA PRO A 360 -17.93 -9.28 -11.51
C PRO A 360 -16.55 -9.22 -12.21
N PRO A 361 -16.21 -10.20 -13.06
CA PRO A 361 -15.00 -10.15 -13.87
C PRO A 361 -14.96 -8.87 -14.72
N ASP A 362 -13.76 -8.28 -14.84
CA ASP A 362 -13.56 -7.06 -15.62
C ASP A 362 -14.45 -5.89 -15.11
N CYS A 363 -14.65 -5.79 -13.79
CA CYS A 363 -15.34 -4.64 -13.21
C CYS A 363 -14.50 -3.37 -13.40
N ARG A 364 -15.12 -2.26 -13.83
CA ARG A 364 -14.39 -1.00 -14.06
C ARG A 364 -15.08 0.19 -13.41
N LEU A 365 -14.29 0.98 -12.70
CA LEU A 365 -14.67 2.31 -12.21
C LEU A 365 -14.01 3.40 -13.07
N THR A 366 -14.84 4.22 -13.71
CA THR A 366 -14.43 5.39 -14.49
C THR A 366 -14.85 6.65 -13.74
N VAL A 367 -13.89 7.40 -13.24
CA VAL A 367 -14.09 8.68 -12.56
C VAL A 367 -13.86 9.79 -13.58
N VAL A 368 -14.87 10.63 -13.78
CA VAL A 368 -14.84 11.72 -14.75
C VAL A 368 -14.85 13.03 -13.99
N ALA A 369 -13.92 13.91 -14.33
CA ALA A 369 -13.78 15.21 -13.71
C ALA A 369 -13.26 16.26 -14.72
N ASN A 370 -13.24 17.54 -14.35
CA ASN A 370 -12.73 18.61 -15.21
C ASN A 370 -11.77 19.53 -14.45
N GLY A 371 -10.72 19.97 -15.15
CA GLY A 371 -9.71 20.85 -14.56
C GLY A 371 -8.70 20.11 -13.68
N LEU A 372 -8.55 18.79 -13.87
CA LEU A 372 -7.54 17.96 -13.21
C LEU A 372 -6.12 18.26 -13.69
N HIS A 373 -5.97 18.53 -14.99
CA HIS A 373 -4.67 18.68 -15.64
C HIS A 373 -4.63 19.94 -16.51
N ALA A 374 -3.51 20.65 -16.45
CA ALA A 374 -3.22 21.69 -17.44
C ALA A 374 -2.57 21.07 -18.68
N PHE A 375 -3.14 21.38 -19.83
CA PHE A 375 -2.48 21.26 -21.12
C PHE A 375 -1.85 22.61 -21.51
N ALA A 376 -0.95 22.62 -22.50
CA ALA A 376 -0.30 23.85 -22.94
C ALA A 376 -1.36 24.92 -23.32
N GLY A 377 -1.33 26.07 -22.64
CA GLY A 377 -2.31 27.16 -22.81
C GLY A 377 -3.53 27.09 -21.88
N GLU A 378 -3.72 26.00 -21.14
CA GLU A 378 -4.74 25.87 -20.10
C GLU A 378 -4.16 26.22 -18.73
N GLN A 379 -4.97 26.84 -17.86
CA GLN A 379 -4.63 27.00 -16.44
C GLN A 379 -5.20 25.81 -15.66
N VAL A 380 -4.46 25.29 -14.67
CA VAL A 380 -5.04 24.34 -13.70
C VAL A 380 -6.00 25.13 -12.82
N LEU A 381 -7.29 24.86 -12.95
CA LEU A 381 -8.32 25.61 -12.23
C LEU A 381 -8.70 24.97 -10.89
N GLN A 382 -8.46 23.67 -10.70
CA GLN A 382 -9.01 22.91 -9.56
C GLN A 382 -8.02 21.89 -8.98
N PRO A 383 -6.99 22.34 -8.22
CA PRO A 383 -5.96 21.46 -7.66
C PRO A 383 -6.50 20.46 -6.62
N ASP A 384 -7.67 20.73 -6.03
CA ASP A 384 -8.36 19.82 -5.12
C ASP A 384 -8.82 18.53 -5.82
N GLN A 385 -9.16 18.59 -7.12
CA GLN A 385 -9.52 17.39 -7.88
C GLN A 385 -8.35 16.43 -8.09
N ALA A 386 -7.10 16.92 -8.09
CA ALA A 386 -5.93 16.05 -8.26
C ALA A 386 -5.83 14.98 -7.15
N LEU A 387 -6.52 15.15 -6.02
CA LEU A 387 -6.66 14.14 -4.99
C LEU A 387 -7.34 12.84 -5.47
N LEU A 388 -8.09 12.87 -6.58
CA LEU A 388 -8.68 11.69 -7.21
C LEU A 388 -7.61 10.71 -7.76
N HIS A 389 -6.40 11.18 -8.07
CA HIS A 389 -5.34 10.34 -8.64
C HIS A 389 -4.85 9.26 -7.67
N GLY A 390 -4.72 9.61 -6.39
CA GLY A 390 -4.21 8.71 -5.37
C GLY A 390 -5.06 7.44 -5.26
N PRO A 391 -6.36 7.56 -4.92
CA PRO A 391 -7.26 6.42 -4.88
C PRO A 391 -7.32 5.67 -6.21
N ALA A 392 -7.46 6.37 -7.34
CA ALA A 392 -7.55 5.71 -8.64
C ALA A 392 -6.32 4.85 -8.98
N ARG A 393 -5.10 5.22 -8.55
CA ARG A 393 -3.88 4.42 -8.76
C ARG A 393 -3.80 3.17 -7.89
N VAL A 394 -4.38 3.24 -6.70
CA VAL A 394 -4.15 2.24 -5.64
C VAL A 394 -5.32 1.26 -5.53
N LEU A 395 -6.55 1.70 -5.81
CA LEU A 395 -7.73 0.84 -5.80
C LEU A 395 -7.62 -0.46 -6.61
N PRO A 396 -7.13 -0.47 -7.86
CA PRO A 396 -7.00 -1.73 -8.62
C PRO A 396 -5.94 -2.68 -8.01
N LYS A 397 -5.05 -2.16 -7.15
CA LYS A 397 -4.07 -2.96 -6.40
C LYS A 397 -4.64 -3.52 -5.09
N GLU A 398 -5.64 -2.86 -4.53
CA GLU A 398 -6.29 -3.26 -3.28
C GLU A 398 -7.53 -4.14 -3.50
N VAL A 399 -8.26 -3.93 -4.60
CA VAL A 399 -9.53 -4.61 -4.90
C VAL A 399 -9.34 -5.52 -6.13
N PRO A 400 -9.20 -6.84 -5.94
CA PRO A 400 -9.01 -7.78 -7.04
C PRO A 400 -10.15 -7.72 -8.06
N GLY A 401 -9.81 -7.72 -9.35
CA GLY A 401 -10.79 -7.69 -10.44
C GLY A 401 -11.38 -6.31 -10.77
N LEU A 402 -10.97 -5.26 -10.03
CA LEU A 402 -11.33 -3.87 -10.34
C LEU A 402 -10.26 -3.23 -11.22
N ALA A 403 -10.69 -2.67 -12.35
CA ALA A 403 -9.94 -1.68 -13.10
C ALA A 403 -10.43 -0.27 -12.77
N THR A 404 -9.53 0.71 -12.83
CA THR A 404 -9.87 2.12 -12.60
C THR A 404 -9.38 2.98 -13.76
N ARG A 405 -10.14 4.04 -14.06
CA ARG A 405 -9.74 5.09 -14.98
C ARG A 405 -10.19 6.45 -14.45
N VAL A 406 -9.33 7.45 -14.58
CA VAL A 406 -9.69 8.86 -14.42
C VAL A 406 -9.69 9.53 -15.79
N VAL A 407 -10.77 10.23 -16.11
CA VAL A 407 -10.95 10.96 -17.36
C VAL A 407 -11.12 12.45 -17.05
N ASP A 408 -10.13 13.25 -17.44
CA ASP A 408 -10.19 14.71 -17.37
C ASP A 408 -10.84 15.27 -18.65
N VAL A 409 -11.92 16.02 -18.50
CA VAL A 409 -12.72 16.56 -19.62
C VAL A 409 -12.73 18.08 -19.63
N VAL A 410 -12.99 18.67 -20.79
CA VAL A 410 -13.28 20.11 -20.90
C VAL A 410 -14.73 20.35 -20.46
N TRP A 411 -14.91 21.33 -19.58
CA TRP A 411 -16.23 21.78 -19.15
C TRP A 411 -16.37 23.32 -19.26
N PRO A 412 -17.45 23.84 -19.86
CA PRO A 412 -18.53 23.10 -20.53
C PRO A 412 -18.04 22.44 -21.83
N PRO A 413 -18.62 21.30 -22.24
CA PRO A 413 -18.22 20.62 -23.47
C PRO A 413 -18.78 21.36 -24.70
N ALA A 414 -17.98 21.47 -25.75
CA ALA A 414 -18.45 21.99 -27.04
C ALA A 414 -19.55 21.09 -27.65
N ASP A 415 -19.41 19.77 -27.49
CA ASP A 415 -20.40 18.78 -27.88
C ASP A 415 -20.58 17.76 -26.75
N SER A 416 -21.60 17.99 -25.92
CA SER A 416 -22.00 17.07 -24.84
C SER A 416 -22.40 15.68 -25.32
N GLY A 417 -22.84 15.54 -26.58
CA GLY A 417 -23.20 14.27 -27.17
C GLY A 417 -21.98 13.44 -27.52
N ALA A 418 -21.03 14.03 -28.25
CA ALA A 418 -19.75 13.38 -28.56
C ALA A 418 -18.96 13.05 -27.29
N LEU A 419 -19.00 13.90 -26.27
CA LEU A 419 -18.39 13.61 -24.98
C LEU A 419 -19.02 12.39 -24.31
N ALA A 420 -20.36 12.29 -24.30
CA ALA A 420 -21.04 11.12 -23.72
C ALA A 420 -20.65 9.81 -24.43
N ASP A 421 -20.50 9.83 -25.76
CA ASP A 421 -20.04 8.66 -26.51
C ASP A 421 -18.58 8.29 -26.19
N ALA A 422 -17.70 9.28 -26.07
CA ALA A 422 -16.32 9.07 -25.66
C ALA A 422 -16.22 8.46 -24.25
N LEU A 423 -17.01 8.96 -23.29
CA LEU A 423 -17.02 8.45 -21.92
C LEU A 423 -17.51 7.00 -21.83
N ILE A 424 -18.47 6.60 -22.66
CA ILE A 424 -18.92 5.21 -22.75
C ILE A 424 -17.79 4.32 -23.31
N ALA A 425 -17.06 4.78 -24.33
CA ALA A 425 -15.89 4.05 -24.85
C ALA A 425 -14.78 3.92 -23.80
N GLU A 426 -14.50 4.98 -23.02
CA GLU A 426 -13.52 4.92 -21.93
C GLU A 426 -13.93 3.95 -20.81
N ALA A 427 -15.22 3.90 -20.47
CA ALA A 427 -15.72 2.91 -19.53
C ALA A 427 -15.70 1.48 -20.11
N GLY A 428 -15.63 1.34 -21.43
CA GLY A 428 -15.60 0.07 -22.14
C GLY A 428 -14.36 -0.79 -21.90
N GLY A 429 -13.17 -0.19 -21.95
CA GLY A 429 -11.91 -0.93 -21.89
C GLY A 429 -10.65 -0.08 -22.07
N GLY A 430 -9.51 -0.73 -22.25
CA GLY A 430 -8.18 -0.12 -22.36
C GLY A 430 -7.40 -0.09 -21.04
N ASP A 431 -6.10 0.15 -21.15
CA ASP A 431 -5.15 -0.05 -20.05
C ASP A 431 -4.70 1.27 -19.40
N GLU A 432 -4.99 2.41 -20.03
CA GLU A 432 -4.54 3.70 -19.49
C GLU A 432 -5.39 4.13 -18.29
N ALA A 433 -4.73 4.34 -17.15
CA ALA A 433 -5.38 4.75 -15.91
C ALA A 433 -5.78 6.23 -15.90
N PHE A 434 -5.07 7.07 -16.65
CA PHE A 434 -5.29 8.53 -16.71
C PHE A 434 -5.41 8.98 -18.15
N VAL A 435 -6.57 9.55 -18.47
CA VAL A 435 -6.93 10.01 -19.80
C VAL A 435 -7.41 11.45 -19.72
N ALA A 436 -7.09 12.25 -20.72
CA ALA A 436 -7.67 13.57 -20.93
C ALA A 436 -8.34 13.64 -22.30
N LEU A 437 -9.58 14.14 -22.33
CA LEU A 437 -10.36 14.34 -23.53
C LEU A 437 -10.42 15.84 -23.84
N ARG A 438 -9.86 16.23 -24.99
CA ARG A 438 -9.82 17.61 -25.49
C ARG A 438 -10.43 17.64 -26.89
N GLY A 439 -11.73 17.92 -26.96
CA GLY A 439 -12.49 17.83 -28.21
C GLY A 439 -12.52 16.39 -28.75
N ARG A 440 -11.92 16.17 -29.93
CA ARG A 440 -11.79 14.83 -30.53
C ARG A 440 -10.49 14.12 -30.15
N ASP A 441 -9.57 14.82 -29.49
CA ASP A 441 -8.29 14.25 -29.12
C ASP A 441 -8.36 13.58 -27.74
N ARG A 442 -7.87 12.34 -27.71
CA ARG A 442 -7.65 11.57 -26.50
C ARG A 442 -6.16 11.55 -26.19
N TRP A 443 -5.83 11.91 -24.96
CA TRP A 443 -4.48 11.92 -24.45
C TRP A 443 -4.38 10.94 -23.29
N ALA A 444 -3.33 10.13 -23.28
CA ALA A 444 -3.02 9.24 -22.18
C ALA A 444 -1.78 9.75 -21.43
N GLN A 445 -1.82 9.67 -20.10
CA GLN A 445 -0.67 10.04 -19.29
C GLN A 445 0.49 9.07 -19.54
N SER A 446 1.68 9.62 -19.71
CA SER A 446 2.94 8.92 -19.84
C SER A 446 3.93 9.45 -18.80
N VAL A 447 4.94 8.65 -18.50
CA VAL A 447 6.07 9.06 -17.65
C VAL A 447 7.32 8.90 -18.49
N GLU A 448 7.99 10.02 -18.76
CA GLU A 448 9.18 10.05 -19.59
C GLU A 448 10.42 10.26 -18.72
N ALA A 449 11.44 9.44 -18.96
CA ALA A 449 12.75 9.64 -18.36
C ALA A 449 13.38 10.89 -18.96
N VAL A 450 13.87 11.78 -18.10
CA VAL A 450 14.55 13.00 -18.51
C VAL A 450 15.93 12.99 -17.89
N ARG A 451 16.95 13.14 -18.74
CA ARG A 451 18.32 13.38 -18.28
C ARG A 451 18.50 14.88 -18.05
N LEU A 452 19.09 15.27 -16.92
CA LEU A 452 19.45 16.67 -16.69
C LEU A 452 20.79 16.99 -17.34
N ASP A 453 20.82 18.00 -18.20
CA ASP A 453 22.06 18.50 -18.83
C ASP A 453 23.02 19.14 -17.83
N SER A 454 22.49 19.63 -16.71
CA SER A 454 23.28 20.24 -15.64
C SER A 454 22.64 20.04 -14.29
N LEU A 455 23.46 19.66 -13.31
CA LEU A 455 23.07 19.54 -11.90
C LEU A 455 23.34 20.82 -11.09
N GLN A 456 23.75 21.92 -11.76
CA GLN A 456 24.06 23.17 -11.08
C GLN A 456 22.77 23.93 -10.71
N PRO A 457 22.58 24.29 -9.43
CA PRO A 457 21.40 25.01 -8.99
C PRO A 457 21.40 26.44 -9.53
N ARG A 458 20.52 26.74 -10.49
CA ARG A 458 20.44 28.08 -11.10
C ARG A 458 19.61 29.09 -10.31
N ARG A 459 18.79 28.64 -9.35
CA ARG A 459 17.79 29.48 -8.65
C ARG A 459 17.98 29.58 -7.14
N VAL A 460 18.97 28.87 -6.58
CA VAL A 460 19.30 28.93 -5.16
C VAL A 460 20.34 30.04 -4.96
N ARG A 461 20.02 31.00 -4.11
CA ARG A 461 20.86 32.16 -3.79
C ARG A 461 21.88 31.81 -2.70
N GLU A 462 23.12 32.27 -2.88
CA GLU A 462 24.09 32.40 -1.80
C GLU A 462 23.53 33.29 -0.69
N ARG A 463 23.66 32.82 0.55
CA ARG A 463 23.12 33.45 1.77
C ARG A 463 21.63 33.77 1.70
N GLY A 464 20.90 33.03 0.86
CA GLY A 464 19.44 33.11 0.76
C GLY A 464 18.76 32.63 2.05
N VAL A 465 17.48 32.97 2.19
CA VAL A 465 16.67 32.66 3.39
C VAL A 465 15.61 31.65 2.98
N TYR A 466 15.64 30.46 3.57
CA TYR A 466 14.77 29.36 3.17
C TYR A 466 13.95 28.87 4.33
N LEU A 467 12.63 28.83 4.13
CA LEU A 467 11.70 28.24 5.09
C LEU A 467 11.50 26.77 4.73
N VAL A 468 11.72 25.88 5.68
CA VAL A 468 11.57 24.44 5.53
C VAL A 468 10.49 23.94 6.49
N THR A 469 9.32 23.58 5.96
CA THR A 469 8.30 22.90 6.77
C THR A 469 8.66 21.43 6.92
N GLY A 470 8.33 20.83 8.07
CA GLY A 470 8.89 19.52 8.40
C GLY A 470 10.42 19.56 8.52
N GLY A 471 10.98 20.74 8.80
CA GLY A 471 12.43 21.00 8.78
C GLY A 471 13.20 20.28 9.89
N LEU A 472 12.50 19.75 10.88
CA LEU A 472 13.06 18.92 11.95
C LEU A 472 12.94 17.41 11.66
N GLY A 473 12.25 17.02 10.58
CA GLY A 473 12.13 15.63 10.14
C GLY A 473 13.27 15.19 9.22
N GLY A 474 13.36 13.89 8.92
CA GLY A 474 14.49 13.30 8.20
C GLY A 474 14.82 13.98 6.87
N ILE A 475 13.84 14.14 5.97
CA ILE A 475 14.06 14.76 4.65
C ILE A 475 14.34 16.27 4.79
N GLY A 476 13.51 16.97 5.56
CA GLY A 476 13.62 18.43 5.72
C GLY A 476 14.97 18.86 6.29
N LEU A 477 15.46 18.15 7.31
CA LEU A 477 16.73 18.46 7.96
C LEU A 477 17.92 18.20 7.03
N VAL A 478 17.91 17.10 6.28
CA VAL A 478 18.97 16.79 5.29
C VAL A 478 19.04 17.85 4.18
N LEU A 479 17.88 18.31 3.68
CA LEU A 479 17.84 19.40 2.69
C LEU A 479 18.34 20.72 3.27
N ALA A 480 17.96 21.04 4.51
CA ALA A 480 18.42 22.23 5.21
C ALA A 480 19.96 22.22 5.40
N GLU A 481 20.53 21.09 5.79
CA GLU A 481 21.97 20.91 5.92
C GLU A 481 22.71 21.08 4.58
N ASP A 482 22.15 20.55 3.49
CA ASP A 482 22.72 20.73 2.15
C ASP A 482 22.72 22.20 1.72
N LEU A 483 21.62 22.93 1.94
CA LEU A 483 21.54 24.37 1.68
C LEU A 483 22.54 25.18 2.53
N ALA A 484 22.67 24.86 3.81
CA ALA A 484 23.64 25.53 4.68
C ALA A 484 25.07 25.32 4.17
N ARG A 485 25.43 24.10 3.76
CA ARG A 485 26.77 23.78 3.25
C ARG A 485 27.07 24.41 1.88
N ARG A 486 26.14 24.30 0.92
CA ARG A 486 26.40 24.70 -0.47
C ARG A 486 26.35 26.19 -0.70
N VAL A 487 25.42 26.87 -0.02
CA VAL A 487 25.11 28.28 -0.31
C VAL A 487 25.07 29.13 0.94
N GLN A 488 25.51 28.64 2.10
CA GLN A 488 25.49 29.37 3.37
C GLN A 488 24.09 29.94 3.69
N ALA A 489 23.06 29.14 3.41
CA ALA A 489 21.67 29.53 3.60
C ALA A 489 21.37 29.91 5.06
N ARG A 490 20.49 30.90 5.22
CA ARG A 490 19.79 31.20 6.48
C ARG A 490 18.51 30.37 6.52
N LEU A 491 18.30 29.64 7.60
CA LEU A 491 17.30 28.59 7.65
C LEU A 491 16.20 28.92 8.66
N VAL A 492 14.94 28.76 8.23
CA VAL A 492 13.76 28.79 9.09
C VAL A 492 13.14 27.40 9.09
N LEU A 493 13.40 26.63 10.15
CA LEU A 493 12.95 25.24 10.28
C LEU A 493 11.66 25.20 11.08
N VAL A 494 10.59 24.70 10.48
CA VAL A 494 9.26 24.64 11.08
C VAL A 494 8.87 23.19 11.35
N GLY A 495 8.45 22.91 12.58
CA GLY A 495 7.90 21.62 12.99
C GLY A 495 6.82 21.81 14.06
N ARG A 496 5.98 20.80 14.30
CA ARG A 496 4.93 20.88 15.34
C ARG A 496 5.51 20.76 16.76
N SER A 497 6.54 19.94 16.91
CA SER A 497 7.16 19.62 18.19
C SER A 497 8.55 20.24 18.30
N ALA A 498 9.02 20.40 19.54
CA ALA A 498 10.41 20.74 19.80
C ALA A 498 11.34 19.65 19.21
N PRO A 499 12.53 20.02 18.73
CA PRO A 499 13.50 19.05 18.23
C PRO A 499 13.93 18.08 19.33
N GLY A 500 14.04 16.79 19.01
CA GLY A 500 14.60 15.79 19.91
C GLY A 500 16.12 15.94 20.06
N PRO A 501 16.76 15.21 21.00
CA PRO A 501 18.19 15.36 21.30
C PRO A 501 19.11 15.21 20.08
N GLU A 502 18.85 14.23 19.21
CA GLU A 502 19.63 14.01 17.98
C GLU A 502 19.50 15.20 17.01
N THR A 503 18.28 15.70 16.81
CA THR A 503 18.03 16.88 15.99
C THR A 503 18.73 18.10 16.56
N VAL A 504 18.69 18.30 17.88
CA VAL A 504 19.41 19.40 18.55
C VAL A 504 20.91 19.33 18.27
N GLN A 505 21.53 18.16 18.40
CA GLN A 505 22.95 17.96 18.11
C GLN A 505 23.30 18.35 16.67
N ARG A 506 22.46 17.98 15.69
CA ARG A 506 22.66 18.34 14.27
C ARG A 506 22.49 19.84 14.03
N LEU A 507 21.52 20.47 14.68
CA LEU A 507 21.31 21.92 14.61
C LEU A 507 22.49 22.69 15.22
N ASP A 508 23.06 22.20 16.32
CA ASP A 508 24.23 22.80 16.94
C ASP A 508 25.47 22.66 16.07
N ALA A 509 25.66 21.51 15.41
CA ALA A 509 26.71 21.33 14.41
C ALA A 509 26.56 22.33 13.24
N LEU A 510 25.34 22.57 12.77
CA LEU A 510 25.07 23.59 11.74
C LEU A 510 25.43 25.00 12.21
N ARG A 511 25.05 25.37 13.43
CA ARG A 511 25.38 26.68 14.01
C ARG A 511 26.89 26.85 14.20
N ALA A 512 27.57 25.81 14.67
CA ALA A 512 29.03 25.80 14.82
C ALA A 512 29.75 25.95 13.48
N ALA A 513 29.16 25.43 12.40
CA ALA A 513 29.64 25.64 11.03
C ALA A 513 29.28 27.03 10.45
N GLY A 514 28.68 27.92 11.24
CA GLY A 514 28.34 29.29 10.85
C GLY A 514 26.97 29.48 10.21
N ALA A 515 26.10 28.45 10.20
CA ALA A 515 24.76 28.57 9.66
C ALA A 515 23.84 29.37 10.61
N GLU A 516 23.10 30.34 10.05
CA GLU A 516 22.09 31.08 10.79
C GLU A 516 20.77 30.30 10.78
N VAL A 517 20.35 29.76 11.93
CA VAL A 517 19.15 28.92 12.05
C VAL A 517 18.13 29.51 13.01
N MET A 518 16.88 29.58 12.56
CA MET A 518 15.67 29.83 13.34
C MET A 518 14.83 28.56 13.37
N VAL A 519 14.43 28.10 14.55
CA VAL A 519 13.49 27.00 14.72
C VAL A 519 12.18 27.58 15.22
N ALA A 520 11.07 27.18 14.61
CA ALA A 520 9.73 27.60 15.00
C ALA A 520 8.81 26.40 15.20
N ALA A 521 8.10 26.39 16.33
CA ALA A 521 7.04 25.43 16.60
C ALA A 521 5.72 25.96 16.01
N ALA A 522 5.22 25.31 14.95
CA ALA A 522 3.93 25.65 14.35
C ALA A 522 3.32 24.46 13.60
N ASP A 523 1.99 24.39 13.60
CA ASP A 523 1.25 23.52 12.68
C ASP A 523 1.08 24.23 11.34
N VAL A 524 1.49 23.58 10.25
CA VAL A 524 1.38 24.14 8.90
C VAL A 524 -0.05 24.28 8.42
N THR A 525 -1.00 23.59 9.06
CA THR A 525 -2.43 23.70 8.80
C THR A 525 -3.07 24.90 9.51
N ASP A 526 -2.39 25.49 10.50
CA ASP A 526 -2.81 26.71 11.16
C ASP A 526 -2.25 27.95 10.43
N ALA A 527 -3.13 28.59 9.66
CA ALA A 527 -2.78 29.79 8.90
C ALA A 527 -2.36 30.98 9.78
N ALA A 528 -2.88 31.10 11.01
CA ALA A 528 -2.51 32.18 11.92
C ALA A 528 -1.12 31.94 12.51
N ALA A 529 -0.83 30.71 12.96
CA ALA A 529 0.50 30.33 13.43
C ALA A 529 1.56 30.53 12.33
N MET A 530 1.28 30.10 11.09
CA MET A 530 2.20 30.29 9.98
C MET A 530 2.42 31.77 9.62
N ARG A 531 1.40 32.63 9.74
CA ARG A 531 1.59 34.09 9.59
C ARG A 531 2.56 34.66 10.62
N GLN A 532 2.50 34.20 11.87
CA GLN A 532 3.44 34.60 12.91
C GLN A 532 4.86 34.14 12.58
N VAL A 533 5.05 32.87 12.19
CA VAL A 533 6.36 32.35 11.78
C VAL A 533 6.96 33.18 10.65
N LEU A 534 6.15 33.51 9.62
CA LEU A 534 6.59 34.34 8.50
C LEU A 534 6.96 35.77 8.92
N ALA A 535 6.22 36.37 9.86
CA ALA A 535 6.51 37.70 10.39
C ALA A 535 7.86 37.71 11.13
N THR A 536 8.06 36.78 12.07
CA THR A 536 9.32 36.65 12.82
C THR A 536 10.50 36.32 11.91
N ALA A 537 10.31 35.47 10.89
CA ALA A 537 11.35 35.17 9.91
C ALA A 537 11.77 36.42 9.11
N ARG A 538 10.81 37.26 8.70
CA ARG A 538 11.08 38.52 7.98
C ARG A 538 11.70 39.57 8.87
N GLU A 539 11.29 39.67 10.13
CA GLU A 539 11.91 40.57 11.10
C GLU A 539 13.38 40.18 11.35
N ARG A 540 13.67 38.89 11.48
CA ARG A 540 15.03 38.39 11.73
C ARG A 540 15.94 38.44 10.51
N PHE A 541 15.43 38.10 9.32
CA PHE A 541 16.26 37.87 8.13
C PHE A 541 15.95 38.80 6.95
N GLY A 542 14.99 39.71 7.09
CA GLY A 542 14.57 40.70 6.09
C GLY A 542 13.66 40.16 4.99
N ALA A 543 13.94 38.98 4.45
CA ALA A 543 13.19 38.39 3.35
C ALA A 543 13.15 36.85 3.43
N ILE A 544 12.25 36.24 2.66
CA ILE A 544 12.22 34.79 2.42
C ILE A 544 12.39 34.58 0.91
N HIS A 545 13.39 33.79 0.54
CA HIS A 545 13.83 33.59 -0.84
C HIS A 545 13.35 32.26 -1.44
N GLY A 546 12.97 31.30 -0.60
CA GLY A 546 12.40 30.03 -1.04
C GLY A 546 11.70 29.28 0.09
N VAL A 547 10.79 28.39 -0.29
CA VAL A 547 10.07 27.50 0.62
C VAL A 547 10.29 26.06 0.17
N ILE A 548 10.66 25.20 1.10
CA ILE A 548 10.69 23.75 0.94
C ILE A 548 9.59 23.18 1.83
N HIS A 549 8.59 22.56 1.21
CA HIS A 549 7.51 21.93 1.94
C HIS A 549 7.78 20.43 2.12
N ALA A 550 8.41 20.05 3.23
CA ALA A 550 8.70 18.65 3.58
C ALA A 550 7.85 18.15 4.76
N ALA A 551 6.89 18.97 5.23
CA ALA A 551 5.90 18.53 6.20
C ALA A 551 4.98 17.46 5.57
N GLY A 552 4.93 16.30 6.20
CA GLY A 552 4.05 15.22 5.80
C GLY A 552 4.15 14.09 6.83
N LEU A 553 3.04 13.41 7.07
CA LEU A 553 3.02 12.17 7.83
C LEU A 553 3.00 11.01 6.83
N PRO A 554 3.90 10.03 6.93
CA PRO A 554 3.80 8.83 6.10
C PRO A 554 2.51 8.09 6.49
N GLY A 555 1.48 8.20 5.66
CA GLY A 555 0.25 7.44 5.81
C GLY A 555 0.46 5.99 5.34
N GLY A 556 -0.04 5.03 6.09
CA GLY A 556 -0.09 3.61 5.74
C GLY A 556 -1.52 3.07 5.81
N GLY A 557 -1.74 1.85 5.31
CA GLY A 557 -3.01 1.15 5.43
C GLY A 557 -3.85 1.12 4.14
N VAL A 558 -4.62 0.04 4.00
CA VAL A 558 -5.53 -0.26 2.88
C VAL A 558 -6.71 0.72 2.91
N MET A 559 -7.06 1.36 1.80
CA MET A 559 -8.15 2.35 1.73
C MET A 559 -9.47 1.83 2.26
N ALA A 560 -9.80 0.56 1.96
CA ALA A 560 -11.02 -0.09 2.45
C ALA A 560 -11.11 -0.16 3.98
N LEU A 561 -9.98 -0.04 4.70
CA LEU A 561 -9.90 -0.11 6.16
C LEU A 561 -9.64 1.25 6.82
N ARG A 562 -9.44 2.33 6.04
CA ARG A 562 -9.17 3.66 6.60
C ARG A 562 -10.42 4.26 7.24
N THR A 563 -10.25 4.78 8.44
CA THR A 563 -11.25 5.62 9.09
C THR A 563 -11.30 7.00 8.44
N ASP A 564 -12.40 7.73 8.62
CA ASP A 564 -12.52 9.09 8.08
C ASP A 564 -11.52 10.04 8.74
N LYS A 565 -11.16 9.79 10.00
CA LYS A 565 -10.13 10.52 10.74
C LYS A 565 -8.72 10.31 10.16
N GLU A 566 -8.39 9.08 9.74
CA GLU A 566 -7.11 8.76 9.07
C GLU A 566 -7.06 9.25 7.61
N SER A 567 -8.22 9.58 7.03
CA SER A 567 -8.33 10.06 5.65
C SER A 567 -8.30 11.59 5.57
N ALA A 568 -8.66 12.26 6.66
CA ALA A 568 -8.60 13.72 6.80
C ALA A 568 -7.24 14.23 7.33
N ALA A 569 -6.41 13.35 7.87
CA ALA A 569 -5.05 13.62 8.34
C ALA A 569 -4.01 13.42 7.23
#